data_AF-A0A1Y2CEN7-F1
#
_entry.id   AF-A0A1Y2CEN7-F1
#
_cell.length_a   1.000
_cell.length_b   1.000
_cell.length_c   1.000
_cell.angle_alpha   90.00
_cell.angle_beta   90.00
_cell.angle_gamma   90.00
#
_symmetry.space_group_name_H-M   'P 1'
#
loop_
_entity.id
_entity.type
_entity.pdbx_description
1 polymer ?
#
loop_
_entity_poly.entity_id
_entity_poly.type
_entity_poly.pdbx_seq_one_letter_code
_entity_poly.pdbx_strand_id
1 'polypeptide(L)'
;MSHRQYGFALVPAWLSFLLILVVLPAVHFHALQSELPSWQIATIGILIFASIPLMFPCEDWTSDLMVKGLFAENFIYYTLAIAFFPKSMTSKWSFKEYMEFMITAENESVRRYDAKVLGEDNAVKSTRLGEFCLTVGYSWSLEPSKQSILMEAAALS
;
A
#
# COMPACT_ATOMS: atom_id res chain seq x y z
N MET A 1 -26.66 1.69 26.42
CA MET A 1 -25.82 0.73 25.67
C MET A 1 -24.57 0.49 26.49
N SER A 2 -24.39 -0.73 26.99
CA SER A 2 -23.31 -1.08 27.92
C SER A 2 -22.01 -1.23 27.13
N HIS A 3 -21.05 -0.35 27.37
CA HIS A 3 -19.70 -0.46 26.81
C HIS A 3 -19.03 -1.71 27.40
N ARG A 4 -18.80 -2.72 26.54
CA ARG A 4 -17.91 -3.84 26.88
C ARG A 4 -16.51 -3.27 27.10
N GLN A 5 -16.10 -3.22 28.36
CA GLN A 5 -14.70 -3.07 28.77
C GLN A 5 -13.98 -4.37 28.43
N TYR A 6 -13.47 -4.49 27.21
CA TYR A 6 -12.37 -5.41 26.96
C TYR A 6 -11.12 -4.79 27.60
N GLY A 7 -10.29 -5.61 28.27
CA GLY A 7 -9.10 -5.19 29.01
C GLY A 7 -7.96 -4.61 28.16
N PHE A 8 -8.28 -3.92 27.07
CA PHE A 8 -7.35 -3.14 26.28
C PHE A 8 -7.24 -1.75 26.88
N ALA A 9 -6.02 -1.29 27.11
CA ALA A 9 -5.77 0.09 27.50
C ALA A 9 -6.28 1.00 26.36
N LEU A 10 -7.27 1.83 26.66
CA LEU A 10 -7.74 2.85 25.74
C LEU A 10 -6.62 3.85 25.53
N VAL A 11 -6.21 4.01 24.27
CA VAL A 11 -5.12 4.91 23.91
C VAL A 11 -5.72 6.23 23.45
N PRO A 12 -5.21 7.38 23.94
CA PRO A 12 -5.59 8.67 23.40
C PRO A 12 -5.32 8.73 21.90
N ALA A 13 -6.26 9.24 21.10
CA ALA A 13 -6.16 9.24 19.64
C ALA A 13 -4.85 9.87 19.12
N TRP A 14 -4.34 10.91 19.78
CA TRP A 14 -3.07 11.55 19.41
C TRP A 14 -1.87 10.60 19.49
N LEU A 15 -1.87 9.66 20.44
CA LEU A 15 -0.80 8.68 20.58
C LEU A 15 -0.90 7.63 19.48
N SER A 16 -2.12 7.24 19.10
CA SER A 16 -2.35 6.41 17.91
C SER A 16 -1.83 7.11 16.66
N PHE A 17 -2.15 8.39 16.42
CA PHE A 17 -1.62 9.15 15.28
C PHE A 17 -0.09 9.20 15.26
N LEU A 18 0.58 9.40 16.40
CA LEU A 18 2.05 9.39 16.48
C LEU A 18 2.65 8.03 16.11
N LEU A 19 2.06 6.95 16.63
CA LEU A 19 2.49 5.59 16.31
C LEU A 19 2.36 5.32 14.81
N ILE A 20 1.27 5.82 14.21
CA ILE A 20 0.92 5.61 12.80
C ILE A 20 1.81 6.41 11.86
N LEU A 21 1.91 7.71 12.09
CA LEU A 21 2.55 8.62 11.14
C LEU A 21 4.06 8.65 11.27
N VAL A 22 4.61 8.20 12.40
CA VAL A 22 6.04 8.33 12.69
C VAL A 22 6.69 6.97 12.97
N VAL A 23 6.21 6.25 13.98
CA VAL A 23 6.89 5.04 14.45
C VAL A 23 6.85 3.95 13.40
N LEU A 24 5.68 3.68 12.84
CA LEU A 24 5.53 2.62 11.87
C LEU A 24 6.25 2.85 10.52
N PRO A 25 6.17 4.03 9.87
CA PRO A 25 6.96 4.28 8.68
C PRO A 25 8.46 4.19 8.96
N ALA A 26 8.93 4.61 10.15
CA ALA A 26 10.34 4.46 10.53
C ALA A 26 10.73 2.97 10.66
N VAL A 27 9.91 2.16 11.33
CA VAL A 27 10.14 0.70 11.45
C VAL A 27 10.13 0.04 10.07
N HIS A 28 9.17 0.36 9.22
CA HIS A 28 9.09 -0.18 7.87
C HIS A 28 10.29 0.23 7.01
N PHE A 29 10.74 1.49 7.10
CA PHE A 29 11.96 1.95 6.43
C PHE A 29 13.20 1.17 6.88
N HIS A 30 13.38 0.97 8.19
CA HIS A 30 14.49 0.16 8.69
C HIS A 30 14.39 -1.31 8.26
N ALA A 31 13.18 -1.86 8.16
CA ALA A 31 12.97 -3.19 7.60
C ALA A 31 13.33 -3.25 6.10
N LEU A 32 13.03 -2.21 5.32
CA LEU A 32 13.46 -2.09 3.93
C LEU A 32 14.98 -2.03 3.76
N GLN A 33 15.72 -1.54 4.76
CA GLN A 33 17.18 -1.53 4.76
C GLN A 33 17.81 -2.88 5.15
N SER A 34 17.02 -3.82 5.71
CA SER A 34 17.50 -5.15 6.03
C SER A 34 17.74 -6.03 4.79
N GLU A 35 18.48 -7.12 4.95
CA GLU A 35 18.71 -8.13 3.89
C GLU A 35 17.47 -8.98 3.58
N LEU A 36 16.35 -8.76 4.27
CA LEU A 36 15.13 -9.52 4.06
C LEU A 36 14.53 -9.25 2.65
N PRO A 37 13.99 -10.29 1.99
CA PRO A 37 13.21 -10.15 0.78
C PRO A 37 12.02 -9.19 0.93
N SER A 38 11.72 -8.41 -0.10
CA SER A 38 10.63 -7.41 -0.09
C SER A 38 9.27 -8.00 0.29
N TRP A 39 8.97 -9.24 -0.13
CA TRP A 39 7.70 -9.90 0.19
C TRP A 39 7.57 -10.26 1.69
N GLN A 40 8.68 -10.59 2.36
CA GLN A 40 8.68 -10.86 3.79
C GLN A 40 8.44 -9.58 4.58
N ILE A 41 9.11 -8.50 4.19
CA ILE A 41 8.92 -7.17 4.80
C ILE A 41 7.48 -6.72 4.64
N ALA A 42 6.89 -6.91 3.46
CA ALA A 42 5.49 -6.58 3.22
C ALA A 42 4.54 -7.43 4.07
N THR A 43 4.77 -8.74 4.17
CA THR A 43 3.92 -9.63 4.96
C THR A 43 3.98 -9.31 6.45
N ILE A 44 5.20 -9.14 6.99
CA ILE A 44 5.42 -8.74 8.39
C ILE A 44 4.81 -7.36 8.64
N GLY A 45 5.04 -6.42 7.72
CA GLY A 45 4.44 -5.10 7.72
C GLY A 45 2.93 -5.20 7.85
N ILE A 46 2.25 -5.87 6.92
CA ILE A 46 0.78 -6.00 6.90
C ILE A 46 0.25 -6.66 8.17
N LEU A 47 0.92 -7.69 8.70
CA LEU A 47 0.49 -8.33 9.94
C LEU A 47 0.58 -7.38 11.13
N ILE A 48 1.71 -6.67 11.27
CA ILE A 48 1.89 -5.66 12.31
C ILE A 48 0.85 -4.54 12.13
N PHE A 49 0.68 -4.10 10.90
CA PHE A 49 -0.23 -3.04 10.51
C PHE A 49 -1.70 -3.37 10.77
N ALA A 50 -2.14 -4.60 10.52
CA ALA A 50 -3.49 -5.04 10.81
C ALA A 50 -3.71 -5.26 12.33
N SER A 51 -2.69 -5.72 13.05
CA SER A 51 -2.82 -6.08 14.47
C SER A 51 -2.83 -4.86 15.40
N ILE A 52 -2.03 -3.83 15.12
CA ILE A 52 -1.87 -2.66 16.01
C ILE A 52 -3.19 -1.91 16.25
N PRO A 53 -3.97 -1.51 15.22
CA PRO A 53 -5.24 -0.81 15.44
C PRO A 53 -6.30 -1.67 16.14
N LEU A 54 -6.15 -3.00 16.13
CA LEU A 54 -7.02 -3.91 16.87
C LEU A 54 -6.64 -4.00 18.35
N MET A 55 -5.33 -3.89 18.66
CA MET A 55 -4.82 -3.94 20.04
C MET A 55 -5.01 -2.61 20.79
N PHE A 56 -5.06 -1.49 20.08
CA PHE A 56 -5.16 -0.14 20.67
C PHE A 56 -6.38 0.62 20.14
N PRO A 57 -7.60 0.24 20.56
CA PRO A 57 -8.81 0.96 20.17
C PRO A 57 -8.81 2.38 20.76
N CYS A 58 -9.29 3.34 19.99
CA CYS A 58 -9.50 4.71 20.49
C CYS A 58 -10.79 4.81 21.32
N GLU A 59 -10.85 5.77 22.24
CA GLU A 59 -12.04 6.02 23.08
C GLU A 59 -13.27 6.42 22.26
N ASP A 60 -13.05 7.22 21.21
CA ASP A 60 -14.10 7.65 20.29
C ASP A 60 -14.18 6.73 19.06
N TRP A 61 -15.37 6.19 18.81
CA TRP A 61 -15.63 5.27 17.70
C TRP A 61 -15.38 5.89 16.33
N THR A 62 -15.74 7.17 16.15
CA THR A 62 -15.55 7.86 14.87
C THR A 62 -14.07 8.02 14.57
N SER A 63 -13.31 8.49 15.57
CA SER A 63 -11.86 8.60 15.51
C SER A 63 -11.18 7.25 15.29
N ASP A 64 -11.65 6.18 15.95
CA ASP A 64 -11.15 4.82 15.79
C ASP A 64 -11.30 4.31 14.35
N LEU A 65 -12.48 4.51 13.74
CA LEU A 65 -12.73 4.14 12.35
C LEU A 65 -11.91 4.97 11.36
N MET A 66 -11.80 6.29 11.57
CA MET A 66 -10.97 7.16 10.73
C MET A 66 -9.51 6.76 10.79
N VAL A 67 -8.99 6.49 11.99
CA VAL A 67 -7.63 6.03 12.22
C VAL A 67 -7.40 4.70 11.50
N LYS A 68 -8.28 3.71 11.67
CA LYS A 68 -8.18 2.42 11.00
C LYS A 68 -8.26 2.52 9.47
N GLY A 69 -9.13 3.38 8.95
CA GLY A 69 -9.25 3.64 7.51
C GLY A 69 -7.98 4.23 6.93
N LEU A 70 -7.46 5.30 7.55
CA LEU A 70 -6.21 5.95 7.17
C LEU A 70 -5.03 4.96 7.18
N PHE A 71 -5.03 4.07 8.16
CA PHE A 71 -4.04 3.04 8.36
C PHE A 71 -4.07 1.98 7.25
N ALA A 72 -5.26 1.47 6.91
CA ALA A 72 -5.42 0.49 5.84
C ALA A 72 -5.09 1.09 4.47
N GLU A 73 -5.57 2.31 4.18
CA GLU A 73 -5.39 2.91 2.86
C GLU A 73 -3.94 3.36 2.63
N ASN A 74 -3.32 4.10 3.55
CA ASN A 74 -1.96 4.58 3.31
C ASN A 74 -0.92 3.48 3.52
N PHE A 75 -0.95 2.77 4.65
CA PHE A 75 0.17 1.90 4.98
C PHE A 75 0.13 0.56 4.27
N ILE A 76 -1.03 -0.12 4.23
CA ILE A 76 -1.11 -1.45 3.62
C ILE A 76 -0.90 -1.34 2.11
N TYR A 77 -1.58 -0.39 1.46
CA TYR A 77 -1.47 -0.20 0.02
C TYR A 77 -0.04 0.15 -0.42
N TYR A 78 0.60 1.16 0.21
CA TYR A 78 1.95 1.55 -0.19
C TYR A 78 3.01 0.53 0.21
N THR A 79 2.83 -0.20 1.32
CA THR A 79 3.70 -1.33 1.68
C THR A 79 3.63 -2.43 0.63
N LEU A 80 2.43 -2.76 0.14
CA LEU A 80 2.24 -3.71 -0.94
C LEU A 80 2.87 -3.21 -2.24
N ALA A 81 2.68 -1.94 -2.60
CA ALA A 81 3.32 -1.36 -3.78
C ALA A 81 4.85 -1.47 -3.72
N ILE A 82 5.45 -1.17 -2.56
CA ILE A 82 6.90 -1.29 -2.34
C ILE A 82 7.39 -2.73 -2.48
N ALA A 83 6.55 -3.72 -2.13
CA ALA A 83 6.89 -5.13 -2.24
C ALA A 83 7.19 -5.56 -3.69
N PHE A 84 6.57 -4.90 -4.67
CA PHE A 84 6.77 -5.16 -6.10
C PHE A 84 8.03 -4.52 -6.68
N PHE A 85 8.61 -3.51 -6.00
CA PHE A 85 9.84 -2.91 -6.46
C PHE A 85 11.07 -3.79 -6.14
N PRO A 86 12.08 -3.80 -7.03
CA PRO A 86 13.28 -4.57 -6.80
C PRO A 86 14.03 -4.06 -5.56
N LYS A 87 14.51 -4.99 -4.73
CA LYS A 87 15.23 -4.68 -3.49
C LYS A 87 16.48 -3.80 -3.71
N SER A 88 17.14 -3.96 -4.86
CA SER A 88 18.31 -3.16 -5.26
C SER A 88 18.00 -1.67 -5.46
N MET A 89 16.72 -1.33 -5.64
CA MET A 89 16.22 0.04 -5.72
C MET A 89 15.77 0.54 -4.35
N THR A 90 14.91 -0.22 -3.66
CA THR A 90 14.31 0.21 -2.38
C THR A 90 15.32 0.32 -1.24
N SER A 91 16.36 -0.52 -1.23
CA SER A 91 17.46 -0.44 -0.25
C SER A 91 18.29 0.85 -0.35
N LYS A 92 18.27 1.53 -1.51
CA LYS A 92 19.04 2.76 -1.73
C LYS A 92 18.24 4.02 -1.39
N TRP A 93 16.96 3.89 -1.08
CA TRP A 93 16.12 5.03 -0.75
C TRP A 93 16.61 5.70 0.52
N SER A 94 16.76 7.01 0.44
CA SER A 94 16.86 7.85 1.62
C SER A 94 15.53 7.86 2.38
N PHE A 95 15.57 8.15 3.69
CA PHE A 95 14.34 8.31 4.47
C PHE A 95 13.40 9.36 3.87
N LYS A 96 13.96 10.41 3.27
CA LYS A 96 13.21 11.44 2.55
C LYS A 96 12.45 10.87 1.35
N GLU A 97 13.13 10.13 0.47
CA GLU A 97 12.48 9.51 -0.71
C GLU A 97 11.44 8.46 -0.33
N TYR A 98 11.67 7.74 0.76
CA TYR A 98 10.70 6.81 1.33
C TYR A 98 9.45 7.56 1.80
N MET A 99 9.60 8.62 2.59
CA MET A 99 8.48 9.43 3.06
C MET A 99 7.74 10.13 1.92
N GLU A 100 8.46 10.61 0.90
CA GLU A 100 7.88 11.17 -0.32
C GLU A 100 6.97 10.13 -0.98
N PHE A 101 7.49 8.92 -1.22
CA PHE A 101 6.69 7.83 -1.80
C PHE A 101 5.47 7.46 -0.95
N MET A 102 5.61 7.38 0.37
CA MET A 102 4.49 7.05 1.27
C MET A 102 3.37 8.10 1.26
N ILE A 103 3.64 9.32 0.82
CA ILE A 103 2.66 10.42 0.77
C ILE A 103 2.07 10.56 -0.64
N THR A 104 2.91 10.46 -1.67
CA THR A 104 2.53 10.80 -3.05
C THR A 104 2.43 9.61 -3.98
N ALA A 105 2.78 8.40 -3.52
CA ALA A 105 2.97 7.20 -4.35
C ALA A 105 4.07 7.33 -5.42
N GLU A 106 4.86 8.41 -5.40
CA GLU A 106 5.90 8.69 -6.39
C GLU A 106 7.19 9.17 -5.71
N ASN A 107 8.34 8.83 -6.27
CA ASN A 107 9.61 9.48 -5.94
C ASN A 107 10.54 9.46 -7.16
N GLU A 108 11.72 10.06 -7.05
CA GLU A 108 12.68 10.08 -8.17
C GLU A 108 13.11 8.68 -8.60
N SER A 109 13.35 7.78 -7.64
CA SER A 109 13.75 6.40 -7.92
C SER A 109 12.66 5.65 -8.72
N VAL A 110 11.39 5.77 -8.33
CA VAL A 110 10.23 5.16 -9.01
C VAL A 110 10.08 5.73 -10.41
N ARG A 111 10.15 7.06 -10.59
CA ARG A 111 10.10 7.69 -11.92
C ARG A 111 11.19 7.17 -12.86
N ARG A 112 12.41 6.96 -12.35
CA ARG A 112 13.51 6.37 -13.14
C ARG A 112 13.26 4.89 -13.46
N TYR A 113 12.69 4.14 -12.52
CA TYR A 113 12.32 2.74 -12.73
C TYR A 113 11.24 2.61 -13.81
N ASP A 114 10.17 3.39 -13.72
CA ASP A 114 9.08 3.39 -14.69
C ASP A 114 9.57 3.86 -16.06
N ALA A 115 10.41 4.89 -16.14
CA ALA A 115 11.02 5.32 -17.41
C ALA A 115 11.89 4.22 -18.05
N LYS A 116 12.58 3.41 -17.23
CA LYS A 116 13.38 2.28 -17.72
C LYS A 116 12.50 1.13 -18.20
N VAL A 117 11.49 0.74 -17.40
CA VAL A 117 10.55 -0.34 -17.75
C VAL A 117 9.72 0.04 -18.98
N LEU A 118 9.16 1.26 -19.02
CA LEU A 118 8.39 1.76 -20.17
C LEU A 118 9.27 2.03 -21.40
N GLY A 119 10.54 2.37 -21.19
CA GLY A 119 11.55 2.47 -22.25
C GLY A 119 11.91 1.12 -22.86
N GLU A 120 12.06 0.08 -22.02
CA GLU A 120 12.23 -1.31 -22.45
C GLU A 120 10.94 -1.85 -23.09
N ASP A 121 9.75 -1.45 -22.62
CA ASP A 121 8.46 -1.84 -23.20
C ASP A 121 8.21 -1.25 -24.59
N ASN A 122 8.86 -0.17 -25.01
CA ASN A 122 8.81 0.25 -26.42
C ASN A 122 9.68 -0.64 -27.33
N ALA A 123 10.65 -1.38 -26.77
CA ALA A 123 11.40 -2.42 -27.47
C ALA A 123 10.72 -3.80 -27.35
N VAL A 124 9.96 -4.05 -26.28
CA VAL A 124 9.29 -5.34 -25.98
C VAL A 124 7.79 -5.33 -26.31
N LYS A 125 7.18 -4.20 -26.69
CA LYS A 125 5.83 -4.12 -27.31
C LYS A 125 5.72 -4.79 -28.69
N SER A 126 6.68 -5.63 -29.07
CA SER A 126 6.45 -6.69 -30.05
C SER A 126 5.93 -8.00 -29.43
N THR A 127 5.90 -8.18 -28.10
CA THR A 127 5.54 -9.48 -27.50
C THR A 127 5.05 -9.39 -26.03
N ARG A 128 3.72 -9.26 -25.84
CA ARG A 128 2.94 -9.89 -24.72
C ARG A 128 2.90 -9.30 -23.29
N LEU A 129 2.82 -7.98 -23.08
CA LEU A 129 2.54 -7.43 -21.73
C LEU A 129 1.33 -6.47 -21.64
N GLY A 130 0.45 -6.50 -22.66
CA GLY A 130 -0.77 -5.69 -22.69
C GLY A 130 -1.94 -6.23 -21.86
N GLU A 131 -1.90 -7.46 -21.33
CA GLU A 131 -3.12 -8.13 -20.83
C GLU A 131 -3.26 -8.25 -19.30
N PHE A 132 -2.19 -8.08 -18.50
CA PHE A 132 -2.30 -8.39 -17.07
C PHE A 132 -2.42 -7.15 -16.15
N CYS A 133 -1.85 -6.01 -16.55
CA CYS A 133 -1.86 -4.80 -15.70
C CYS A 133 -3.16 -3.97 -15.86
N LEU A 134 -3.85 -4.10 -16.99
CA LEU A 134 -5.13 -3.40 -17.21
C LEU A 134 -6.29 -4.01 -16.42
N THR A 135 -6.22 -5.29 -16.03
CA THR A 135 -7.38 -6.00 -15.46
C THR A 135 -7.63 -5.66 -14.00
N VAL A 136 -6.61 -5.26 -13.23
CA VAL A 136 -6.76 -4.95 -11.79
C VAL A 136 -6.90 -3.45 -11.54
N GLY A 137 -6.25 -2.60 -12.34
CA GLY A 137 -6.33 -1.14 -12.21
C GLY A 137 -7.54 -0.48 -12.88
N TYR A 138 -8.05 -1.01 -14.00
CA TYR A 138 -9.17 -0.39 -14.72
C TYR A 138 -10.56 -0.85 -14.25
N SER A 139 -10.66 -1.87 -13.37
CA SER A 139 -11.97 -2.36 -12.92
C SER A 139 -12.74 -1.36 -12.04
N TRP A 140 -12.08 -0.31 -11.52
CA TRP A 140 -12.72 0.68 -10.65
C TRP A 140 -12.93 2.05 -11.30
N SER A 141 -12.51 2.24 -12.56
CA SER A 141 -12.57 3.54 -13.24
C SER A 141 -13.10 3.47 -14.68
N LEU A 142 -13.89 2.45 -15.02
CA LEU A 142 -14.59 2.38 -16.30
C LEU A 142 -16.00 2.93 -16.19
N GLU A 143 -16.31 3.94 -17.00
CA GLU A 143 -17.67 4.42 -17.25
C GLU A 143 -18.61 3.26 -17.60
N PRO A 144 -19.86 3.28 -17.11
CA PRO A 144 -20.82 2.18 -17.26
C PRO A 144 -21.13 1.82 -18.73
N SER A 145 -20.86 2.70 -19.68
CA SER A 145 -21.04 2.44 -21.11
C SER A 145 -20.05 1.43 -21.70
N LYS A 146 -18.92 1.18 -21.05
CA LYS A 146 -17.89 0.23 -21.51
C LYS A 146 -18.00 -1.15 -20.86
N GLN A 147 -18.84 -1.31 -19.84
CA GLN A 147 -19.06 -2.60 -19.18
C GLN A 147 -19.97 -3.54 -20.00
N SER A 148 -20.92 -3.00 -20.78
CA SER A 148 -21.83 -3.82 -21.59
C SER A 148 -21.11 -4.60 -22.70
N ILE A 149 -20.10 -3.99 -23.32
CA ILE A 149 -19.33 -4.60 -24.41
C ILE A 149 -18.48 -5.79 -23.92
N LEU A 150 -17.99 -5.73 -22.67
CA LEU A 150 -17.22 -6.82 -22.06
C LEU A 150 -18.09 -8.00 -21.64
N MET A 151 -19.35 -7.77 -21.23
CA MET A 151 -20.26 -8.87 -20.88
C MET A 151 -20.75 -9.65 -22.11
N GLU A 152 -20.88 -9.01 -23.27
CA GLU A 152 -21.31 -9.67 -24.51
C GLU A 152 -20.20 -10.55 -25.10
N ALA A 153 -18.93 -10.17 -24.92
CA ALA A 153 -17.77 -10.99 -25.31
C ALA A 153 -17.58 -12.24 -24.43
N ALA A 154 -17.91 -12.16 -23.14
CA ALA A 154 -17.82 -13.30 -22.21
C ALA A 154 -18.98 -14.31 -22.36
N ALA A 155 -20.07 -13.93 -23.02
CA ALA A 155 -21.21 -14.82 -23.27
C ALA A 155 -21.05 -15.69 -24.55
N LEU A 156 -19.99 -15.44 -25.33
CA LEU A 156 -19.71 -16.14 -26.59
C LEU A 156 -18.48 -17.08 -26.53
N SER A 157 -17.91 -17.28 -25.33
CA SER A 157 -16.86 -18.27 -25.03
C SER A 157 -17.38 -19.35 -24.10
#